data_AF-A0A537NZ09-F1
#
_entry.id   AF-A0A537NZ09-F1
#
_cell.length_a   1.000
_cell.length_b   1.000
_cell.length_c   1.000
_cell.angle_alpha   90.00
_cell.angle_beta   90.00
_cell.angle_gamma   90.00
#
_symmetry.space_group_name_H-M   'P 1'
#
loop_
_entity.id
_entity.type
_entity.pdbx_description
1 polymer ?
#
loop_
_entity_poly.entity_id
_entity_poly.type
_entity_poly.pdbx_seq_one_letter_code
_entity_poly.pdbx_strand_id
1 'polypeptide(L)'
;MAFAAATALLSKSNGNAVYEVTGPEAYDAADIARILSRKWNKPVTAVELPREALNSILTGAKLPDFLIEALISLHEAAAAGEMAAASSDYEKLTGHKPESLESFLIRTA
;
A
#
# COMPACT_ATOMS: atom_id res chain seq x y z
N MET A 1 4.20 7.38 -6.81
CA MET A 1 4.90 8.34 -5.91
C MET A 1 5.93 9.19 -6.63
N ALA A 2 7.06 8.66 -7.10
CA ALA A 2 8.16 9.47 -7.65
C ALA A 2 7.72 10.40 -8.81
N PHE A 3 6.89 9.91 -9.73
CA PHE A 3 6.34 10.72 -10.83
C PHE A 3 5.52 11.91 -10.32
N ALA A 4 4.60 11.69 -9.36
CA ALA A 4 3.80 12.75 -8.76
C ALA A 4 4.66 13.82 -8.07
N ALA A 5 5.68 13.41 -7.31
CA ALA A 5 6.61 14.35 -6.69
C ALA A 5 7.37 15.19 -7.73
N ALA A 6 7.84 14.55 -8.81
CA ALA A 6 8.49 15.27 -9.92
C ALA A 6 7.54 16.25 -10.61
N THR A 7 6.28 15.86 -10.84
CA THR A 7 5.27 16.75 -11.42
C THR A 7 4.96 17.93 -10.50
N ALA A 8 4.85 17.72 -9.19
CA ALA A 8 4.64 18.79 -8.22
C ALA A 8 5.78 19.83 -8.28
N LEU A 9 7.03 19.38 -8.32
CA LEU A 9 8.22 20.23 -8.43
C LEU A 9 8.26 21.04 -9.74
N LEU A 10 7.76 20.47 -10.83
CA LEU A 10 7.72 21.13 -12.14
C LEU A 10 6.45 21.99 -12.34
N SER A 11 5.45 21.84 -11.47
CA SER A 11 4.20 22.60 -11.57
C SER A 11 4.45 24.07 -11.26
N LYS A 12 3.87 24.97 -12.06
CA LYS A 12 3.88 26.42 -11.80
C LYS A 12 2.73 26.82 -10.86
N SER A 13 2.46 26.02 -9.83
CA SER A 13 1.38 26.35 -8.90
C SER A 13 1.81 27.50 -7.99
N ASN A 14 0.96 28.53 -7.89
CA ASN A 14 1.20 29.66 -7.00
C ASN A 14 0.56 29.35 -5.64
N GLY A 15 1.25 28.61 -4.77
CA GLY A 15 0.81 28.38 -3.39
C GLY A 15 1.25 27.06 -2.77
N ASN A 16 0.87 26.86 -1.52
CA ASN A 16 1.05 25.59 -0.81
C ASN A 16 -0.16 24.67 -1.07
N ALA A 17 0.11 23.42 -1.41
CA ALA A 17 -0.91 22.38 -1.57
C ALA A 17 -0.47 21.08 -0.90
N VAL A 18 -1.44 20.32 -0.41
CA VAL A 18 -1.24 18.95 0.10
C VAL A 18 -2.00 18.01 -0.82
N TYR A 19 -1.33 16.95 -1.28
CA TYR A 19 -1.90 15.93 -2.17
C TYR A 19 -1.80 14.57 -1.49
N GLU A 20 -2.91 13.83 -1.46
CA GLU A 20 -2.92 12.46 -0.97
C GLU A 20 -2.68 11.49 -2.14
N VAL A 21 -1.53 10.82 -2.14
CA VAL A 21 -1.11 10.00 -3.28
C VAL A 21 -1.39 8.52 -3.00
N THR A 22 -2.43 7.98 -3.62
CA THR A 22 -2.83 6.57 -3.51
C THR A 22 -2.79 5.86 -4.88
N GLY A 23 -2.98 4.53 -4.86
CA GLY A 23 -3.37 3.77 -6.04
C GLY A 23 -4.82 4.05 -6.47
N PRO A 24 -5.31 3.38 -7.55
CA PRO A 24 -6.66 3.60 -8.05
C PRO A 24 -7.76 3.06 -7.12
N GLU A 25 -7.44 2.12 -6.24
CA GLU A 25 -8.33 1.50 -5.27
C GLU A 25 -7.51 0.97 -4.08
N ALA A 26 -8.19 0.70 -2.96
CA ALA A 26 -7.61 -0.02 -1.83
C ALA A 26 -7.73 -1.53 -2.04
N TYR A 27 -6.79 -2.29 -1.50
CA TYR A 27 -6.79 -3.75 -1.56
C TYR A 27 -6.66 -4.31 -0.15
N ASP A 28 -7.46 -5.32 0.17
CA ASP A 28 -7.24 -6.12 1.38
C ASP A 28 -6.28 -7.30 1.10
N ALA A 29 -5.95 -8.06 2.14
CA ALA A 29 -5.05 -9.21 2.00
C ALA A 29 -5.61 -10.29 1.06
N ALA A 30 -6.94 -10.47 1.02
CA ALA A 30 -7.60 -11.46 0.17
C ALA A 30 -7.54 -11.05 -1.31
N ASP A 31 -7.70 -9.77 -1.62
CA ASP A 31 -7.52 -9.21 -2.96
C ASP A 31 -6.11 -9.44 -3.48
N ILE A 32 -5.10 -9.17 -2.64
CA ILE A 32 -3.69 -9.38 -2.98
C ILE A 32 -3.44 -10.88 -3.23
N ALA A 33 -3.90 -11.75 -2.34
CA ALA A 33 -3.76 -13.20 -2.48
C ALA A 33 -4.41 -13.73 -3.76
N ARG A 34 -5.57 -13.18 -4.14
CA ARG A 34 -6.25 -13.50 -5.40
C ARG A 34 -5.45 -13.07 -6.62
N ILE A 35 -4.88 -11.86 -6.63
CA ILE A 35 -4.02 -11.38 -7.72
C ILE A 35 -2.77 -12.28 -7.86
N LEU A 36 -2.11 -12.58 -6.75
CA LEU A 36 -0.93 -13.44 -6.73
C LEU A 36 -1.25 -14.88 -7.17
N SER A 37 -2.39 -15.41 -6.75
CA SER A 37 -2.84 -16.74 -7.17
C SER A 37 -2.98 -16.85 -8.69
N ARG A 38 -3.58 -15.83 -9.32
CA ARG A 38 -3.69 -15.76 -10.78
C ARG A 38 -2.33 -15.65 -11.44
N LYS A 39 -1.47 -14.76 -10.94
CA LYS A 39 -0.13 -14.52 -11.50
C LYS A 39 0.73 -15.79 -11.50
N TRP A 40 0.77 -16.51 -10.38
CA TRP A 40 1.63 -17.68 -10.23
C TRP A 40 0.97 -18.99 -10.67
N ASN A 41 -0.31 -18.96 -11.03
CA ASN A 41 -1.11 -20.14 -11.31
C ASN A 41 -1.03 -21.19 -10.18
N LYS A 42 -1.06 -20.72 -8.93
CA LYS A 42 -0.95 -21.53 -7.71
C LYS A 42 -1.89 -20.98 -6.65
N PRO A 43 -2.50 -21.83 -5.79
CA PRO A 43 -3.31 -21.34 -4.69
C PRO A 43 -2.48 -20.50 -3.71
N VAL A 44 -2.91 -19.26 -3.48
CA VAL A 44 -2.38 -18.37 -2.43
C VAL A 44 -3.57 -17.92 -1.57
N THR A 45 -3.45 -18.08 -0.26
CA THR A 45 -4.47 -17.71 0.71
C THR A 45 -3.93 -16.66 1.66
N ALA A 46 -4.70 -15.59 1.89
CA ALA A 46 -4.45 -14.68 2.99
C ALA A 46 -4.87 -15.35 4.31
N VAL A 47 -4.02 -15.24 5.33
CA VAL A 47 -4.28 -15.76 6.67
C VAL A 47 -4.07 -14.63 7.65
N GLU A 48 -5.06 -14.38 8.49
CA GLU A 48 -4.94 -13.43 9.59
C GLU A 48 -4.03 -14.01 10.68
N LEU A 49 -3.08 -13.19 11.12
CA LEU A 49 -2.17 -13.55 12.20
C LEU A 49 -2.61 -12.84 13.48
N PRO A 50 -2.70 -13.55 14.62
CA PRO A 50 -2.85 -12.91 15.92
C PRO A 50 -1.70 -11.93 16.19
N ARG A 51 -1.99 -10.88 16.96
CA ARG A 51 -1.02 -9.85 17.36
C ARG A 51 0.25 -10.45 17.94
N GLU A 52 0.12 -11.45 18.81
CA GLU A 52 1.22 -12.11 19.52
C GLU A 52 2.11 -12.89 18.56
N ALA A 53 1.52 -13.49 17.52
CA ALA A 53 2.25 -14.20 16.48
C ALA A 53 3.07 -13.21 15.64
N LEU A 54 2.46 -12.09 15.22
CA LEU A 54 3.16 -11.04 14.47
C LEU A 54 4.30 -10.42 15.30
N ASN A 55 4.06 -10.14 16.59
CA ASN A 55 5.09 -9.65 17.50
C ASN A 55 6.27 -10.63 17.61
N SER A 56 5.99 -11.93 17.80
CA SER A 56 7.02 -12.96 17.89
C SER A 56 7.88 -13.04 16.61
N ILE A 57 7.24 -12.94 15.44
CA ILE A 57 7.93 -12.93 14.13
C ILE A 57 8.85 -11.71 14.02
N LEU A 58 8.36 -10.51 14.33
CA LEU A 58 9.12 -9.26 14.19
C LEU A 58 10.24 -9.16 15.24
N THR A 59 10.03 -9.67 16.45
CA THR A 59 11.07 -9.82 17.47
C THR A 59 12.15 -10.79 17.00
N GLY A 60 11.76 -11.92 16.41
CA GLY A 60 12.69 -12.89 15.81
C GLY A 60 13.54 -12.29 14.68
N ALA A 61 13.00 -11.30 13.96
CA ALA A 61 13.72 -10.52 12.95
C ALA A 61 14.66 -9.44 13.54
N LYS A 62 14.77 -9.33 14.87
CA LYS A 62 15.62 -8.39 15.60
C LYS A 62 15.31 -6.92 15.31
N LEU A 63 14.04 -6.60 15.05
CA LEU A 63 13.59 -5.22 14.93
C LEU A 63 13.55 -4.54 16.31
N PRO A 64 13.78 -3.21 16.39
CA PRO A 64 13.58 -2.47 17.62
C PRO A 64 12.11 -2.45 18.05
N ASP A 65 11.83 -2.48 19.36
CA ASP A 65 10.47 -2.55 19.92
C ASP A 65 9.51 -1.48 19.37
N PHE A 66 9.99 -0.24 19.22
CA PHE A 66 9.15 0.85 18.69
C PHE A 66 8.68 0.58 17.25
N LEU A 67 9.50 -0.11 16.45
CA LEU A 67 9.16 -0.46 15.08
C LEU A 67 8.22 -1.67 15.04
N ILE A 68 8.37 -2.61 15.98
CA ILE A 68 7.45 -3.75 16.13
C ILE A 68 6.05 -3.25 16.42
N GLU A 69 5.87 -2.38 17.43
CA GLU A 69 4.55 -1.83 17.76
C GLU A 69 3.99 -0.99 16.60
N ALA A 70 4.81 -0.18 15.92
CA ALA A 70 4.36 0.58 14.75
C ALA A 70 3.83 -0.35 13.63
N LEU A 71 4.55 -1.41 13.30
CA LEU A 71 4.13 -2.36 12.26
C LEU A 71 2.85 -3.12 12.66
N ILE A 72 2.73 -3.53 13.92
CA ILE A 72 1.51 -4.17 14.43
C ILE A 72 0.32 -3.20 14.31
N SER A 73 0.48 -1.95 14.77
CA SER A 73 -0.60 -0.95 14.69
C SER A 73 -1.03 -0.66 13.26
N LEU A 74 -0.11 -0.69 12.30
CA LEU A 74 -0.43 -0.54 10.88
C LEU A 74 -1.27 -1.70 10.37
N HIS A 75 -0.98 -2.94 10.77
CA HIS A 75 -1.80 -4.09 10.40
C HIS A 75 -3.19 -4.02 11.04
N GLU A 76 -3.28 -3.61 12.31
CA GLU A 76 -4.56 -3.41 13.01
C GLU A 76 -5.41 -2.32 12.33
N ALA A 77 -4.82 -1.17 12.00
CA ALA A 77 -5.48 -0.09 11.26
C ALA A 77 -5.92 -0.54 9.85
N ALA A 78 -5.11 -1.37 9.18
CA ALA A 78 -5.45 -1.93 7.87
C ALA A 78 -6.71 -2.80 7.97
N ALA A 79 -6.72 -3.71 8.94
CA ALA A 79 -7.83 -4.63 9.18
C ALA A 79 -9.11 -3.89 9.60
N ALA A 80 -8.97 -2.78 10.31
CA ALA A 80 -10.08 -1.88 10.65
C ALA A 80 -10.58 -1.03 9.48
N GLY A 81 -9.92 -1.08 8.32
CA GLY A 81 -10.28 -0.31 7.12
C GLY A 81 -9.88 1.16 7.18
N GLU A 82 -9.08 1.58 8.17
CA GLU A 82 -8.66 2.98 8.36
C GLU A 82 -7.77 3.48 7.22
N MET A 83 -7.18 2.55 6.45
CA MET A 83 -6.32 2.84 5.29
C MET A 83 -7.01 2.60 3.94
N ALA A 84 -8.33 2.42 3.92
CA ALA A 84 -9.07 2.10 2.69
C ALA A 84 -9.38 3.31 1.79
N ALA A 85 -9.02 4.53 2.22
CA ALA A 85 -9.27 5.74 1.44
C ALA A 85 -8.44 5.76 0.14
N ALA A 86 -9.11 6.02 -0.99
CA ALA A 86 -8.46 6.26 -2.27
C ALA A 86 -8.71 7.70 -2.70
N SER A 87 -7.64 8.37 -3.15
CA SER A 87 -7.66 9.76 -3.60
C SER A 87 -7.50 9.87 -5.12
N SER A 88 -8.14 10.90 -5.68
CA SER A 88 -7.98 11.30 -7.09
C SER A 88 -6.81 12.27 -7.30
N ASP A 89 -6.09 12.65 -6.24
CA ASP A 89 -5.08 13.71 -6.31
C ASP A 89 -3.89 13.34 -7.17
N TYR A 90 -3.53 12.06 -7.26
CA TYR A 90 -2.51 11.61 -8.21
C TYR A 90 -2.88 11.99 -9.65
N GLU A 91 -4.12 11.73 -10.06
CA GLU A 91 -4.59 12.04 -11.41
C GLU A 91 -4.73 13.55 -11.62
N LYS A 92 -5.24 14.29 -10.63
CA LYS A 92 -5.30 15.76 -10.69
C LYS A 92 -3.93 16.40 -10.84
N LEU A 93 -2.94 15.91 -10.12
CA LEU A 93 -1.59 16.45 -10.12
C LEU A 93 -0.82 16.07 -11.39
N THR A 94 -0.98 14.83 -11.86
CA THR A 94 -0.13 14.28 -12.91
C THR A 94 -0.78 14.19 -14.29
N GLY A 95 -2.10 14.29 -14.38
CA GLY A 95 -2.88 14.03 -15.60
C GLY A 95 -2.92 12.55 -16.01
N HIS A 96 -2.39 11.65 -15.19
CA HIS A 96 -2.33 10.22 -15.47
C HIS A 96 -3.04 9.44 -14.39
N LYS A 97 -3.72 8.35 -14.78
CA LYS A 97 -4.27 7.41 -13.79
C LYS A 97 -3.14 6.67 -13.07
N PRO A 98 -3.24 6.44 -11.75
CA PRO A 98 -2.28 5.60 -11.05
C PRO A 98 -2.34 4.16 -11.57
N GLU A 99 -1.20 3.48 -11.58
CA GLU A 99 -1.12 2.05 -11.94
C GLU A 99 -1.81 1.20 -10.85
N SER A 100 -2.59 0.20 -11.26
CA SER A 100 -3.20 -0.74 -10.33
C SER A 100 -2.18 -1.74 -9.77
N LEU A 101 -2.48 -2.33 -8.61
CA LEU A 101 -1.61 -3.36 -8.04
C LEU A 101 -1.50 -4.57 -8.96
N GLU A 102 -2.59 -4.96 -9.63
CA GLU A 102 -2.59 -6.07 -10.58
C GLU A 102 -1.65 -5.80 -11.77
N SER A 103 -1.75 -4.63 -12.40
CA SER A 103 -0.86 -4.26 -13.51
C SER A 103 0.61 -4.24 -13.05
N PHE A 104 0.89 -3.68 -11.88
CA PHE A 104 2.24 -3.66 -11.31
C PHE A 104 2.79 -5.07 -11.08
N LEU A 105 2.01 -5.93 -10.41
CA LEU A 105 2.44 -7.29 -10.08
C LEU A 105 2.61 -8.14 -11.34
N ILE A 106 1.77 -8.00 -12.36
CA ILE A 106 1.92 -8.71 -13.63
C ILE A 106 3.21 -8.26 -14.35
N ARG A 107 3.52 -6.96 -14.33
CA ARG A 107 4.68 -6.40 -15.00
C ARG A 107 6.02 -6.78 -14.35
N THR A 108 6.04 -6.99 -13.04
CA THR A 108 7.27 -7.23 -12.27
C THR A 108 7.49 -8.73 -12.10
N ALA A 109 8.59 -9.29 -12.60
CA ALA A 109 8.87 -10.74 -12.57
C ALA A 109 9.13 -11.26 -11.15
#